data_AF-A0A7Z0HAM7-F1
#
_entry.id   AF-A0A7Z0HAM7-F1
#
_cell.length_a   1.000
_cell.length_b   1.000
_cell.length_c   1.000
_cell.angle_alpha   90.00
_cell.angle_beta   90.00
_cell.angle_gamma   90.00
#
_symmetry.space_group_name_H-M   'P 1'
#
loop_
_entity.id
_entity.type
_entity.pdbx_description
1 polymer ?
#
loop_
_entity_poly.entity_id
_entity_poly.type
_entity_poly.pdbx_seq_one_letter_code
_entity_poly.pdbx_strand_id
1 'polypeptide(L)'
;MALLSKSSFLKGSIKVALLTIATSLCMPLTQAAPIYKVIDEQTGQVTFTDRPQSYEQQTGKQISQIAITTGNETNGSGVATTAGSSATSGSDVITQPVAATQTLNAPATATTTATVKAPVSYQLTIAEPSKERAYRRPVQSIDVVVQIKPALQAGDSVRIYLDDKEVAQGLSTSIATVNVLPGAHTVKALIQGETGRTLEQVAITVYVIQNNTTLQNKKKIAQQLLAYQNLSWYQKMKLKLSQKEVAQSQSQ
;
A
#
# COMPACT_ATOMS: atom_id res chain seq x y z
N MET A 1 44.81 38.19 -41.90
CA MET A 1 45.27 36.81 -42.19
C MET A 1 44.29 35.83 -41.55
N ALA A 2 44.09 34.65 -42.17
CA ALA A 2 43.39 33.45 -41.66
C ALA A 2 41.93 33.64 -41.14
N LEU A 3 40.91 33.33 -41.95
CA LEU A 3 40.26 32.00 -42.12
C LEU A 3 39.23 31.69 -41.01
N LEU A 4 37.93 31.95 -41.22
CA LEU A 4 36.95 31.03 -41.84
C LEU A 4 37.02 29.57 -41.33
N SER A 5 35.99 29.16 -40.59
CA SER A 5 35.35 27.86 -40.82
C SER A 5 33.87 27.91 -40.42
N LYS A 6 32.99 27.45 -41.32
CA LYS A 6 31.57 27.18 -41.06
C LYS A 6 31.41 25.67 -40.96
N SER A 7 30.51 25.21 -40.10
CA SER A 7 29.81 23.94 -40.31
C SER A 7 28.30 24.14 -40.17
N SER A 8 27.56 23.48 -41.05
CA SER A 8 26.13 23.66 -41.26
C SER A 8 25.52 22.35 -41.75
N PHE A 9 24.22 22.16 -41.56
CA PHE A 9 23.45 20.93 -41.85
C PHE A 9 23.76 19.79 -40.86
N LEU A 10 22.83 18.88 -40.50
CA LEU A 10 21.57 18.51 -41.17
C LEU A 10 20.30 18.93 -40.41
N LYS A 11 19.25 19.23 -41.20
CA LYS A 11 17.87 19.49 -40.73
C LYS A 11 16.97 18.42 -41.33
N GLY A 12 16.71 17.35 -40.58
CA GLY A 12 15.95 16.18 -41.03
C GLY A 12 14.44 16.30 -40.80
N SER A 13 13.72 16.92 -41.72
CA SER A 13 12.24 16.97 -41.68
C SER A 13 11.63 15.71 -42.31
N ILE A 14 11.34 14.69 -41.50
CA ILE A 14 10.55 13.53 -41.98
C ILE A 14 9.06 13.90 -41.92
N LYS A 15 8.46 14.16 -43.09
CA LYS A 15 7.01 14.17 -43.30
C LYS A 15 6.62 12.96 -44.12
N VAL A 16 5.98 11.96 -43.51
CA VAL A 16 5.38 10.82 -44.23
C VAL A 16 4.05 10.41 -43.57
N ALA A 17 3.07 10.15 -44.44
CA ALA A 17 1.81 9.41 -44.21
C ALA A 17 0.82 9.94 -43.16
N LEU A 18 -0.12 10.75 -43.66
CA LEU A 18 -1.51 10.73 -43.23
C LEU A 18 -2.06 9.30 -43.33
N LEU A 19 -2.46 8.69 -42.20
CA LEU A 19 -3.25 7.46 -42.17
C LEU A 19 -4.60 7.74 -41.51
N THR A 20 -5.66 7.76 -42.31
CA THR A 20 -7.04 7.86 -41.82
C THR A 20 -7.47 6.55 -41.18
N ILE A 21 -7.59 6.51 -39.85
CA ILE A 21 -8.22 5.40 -39.13
C ILE A 21 -9.60 5.85 -38.66
N ALA A 22 -10.61 5.02 -38.94
CA ALA A 22 -12.01 5.30 -38.67
C ALA A 22 -12.31 5.43 -37.17
N THR A 23 -13.36 6.19 -36.87
CA THR A 23 -13.99 6.26 -35.55
C THR A 23 -14.42 4.88 -35.07
N SER A 24 -13.78 4.37 -34.01
CA SER A 24 -14.28 3.22 -33.25
C SER A 24 -14.72 3.69 -31.88
N LEU A 25 -16.01 3.54 -31.60
CA LEU A 25 -16.63 3.82 -30.31
C LEU A 25 -16.25 2.68 -29.35
N CYS A 26 -15.07 2.76 -28.74
CA CYS A 26 -14.64 1.78 -27.76
C CYS A 26 -15.32 2.05 -26.41
N MET A 27 -16.47 1.41 -26.18
CA MET A 27 -17.00 1.28 -24.84
C MET A 27 -16.03 0.43 -24.01
N PRO A 28 -15.55 0.90 -22.83
CA PRO A 28 -14.77 0.06 -21.95
C PRO A 28 -15.67 -1.03 -21.39
N LEU A 29 -15.57 -2.24 -21.96
CA LEU A 29 -16.05 -3.45 -21.31
C LEU A 29 -15.38 -3.54 -19.94
N THR A 30 -16.15 -3.34 -18.87
CA THR A 30 -15.67 -3.44 -17.49
C THR A 30 -15.45 -4.91 -17.16
N GLN A 31 -14.37 -5.49 -17.68
CA GLN A 31 -13.89 -6.79 -17.25
C GLN A 31 -13.46 -6.66 -15.78
N ALA A 32 -14.14 -7.38 -14.89
CA ALA A 32 -13.69 -7.50 -13.51
C ALA A 32 -12.28 -8.10 -13.50
N ALA A 33 -11.36 -7.45 -12.78
CA ALA A 33 -9.99 -7.93 -12.68
C ALA A 33 -9.96 -9.33 -12.01
N PRO A 34 -9.13 -10.26 -12.49
CA PRO A 34 -9.06 -11.59 -11.92
C PRO A 34 -8.49 -11.53 -10.50
N ILE A 35 -9.25 -12.02 -9.52
CA ILE A 35 -8.77 -12.13 -8.14
C ILE A 35 -7.82 -13.33 -8.05
N TYR A 36 -6.69 -13.15 -7.37
CA TYR A 36 -5.70 -14.22 -7.15
C TYR A 36 -5.73 -14.68 -5.71
N LYS A 37 -5.68 -16.00 -5.51
CA LYS A 37 -5.46 -16.64 -4.21
C LYS A 37 -3.97 -16.94 -4.07
N VAL A 38 -3.36 -16.39 -3.03
CA VAL A 38 -1.98 -16.69 -2.62
C VAL A 38 -2.05 -17.63 -1.42
N ILE A 39 -1.33 -18.74 -1.49
CA ILE A 39 -1.14 -19.69 -0.38
C ILE A 39 0.32 -19.60 0.06
N ASP A 40 0.52 -19.33 1.34
CA ASP A 40 1.84 -19.40 1.97
C ASP A 40 2.14 -20.83 2.41
N GLU A 41 3.18 -21.45 1.85
CA GLU A 41 3.48 -22.87 2.10
C GLU A 41 4.07 -23.14 3.49
N GLN A 42 4.63 -22.13 4.15
CA GLN A 42 5.25 -22.27 5.47
C GLN A 42 4.25 -22.10 6.62
N THR A 43 3.18 -21.34 6.41
CA THR A 43 2.17 -20.99 7.43
C THR A 43 0.77 -21.51 7.12
N GLY A 44 0.51 -21.97 5.88
CA GLY A 44 -0.81 -22.37 5.42
C GLY A 44 -1.79 -21.20 5.24
N GLN A 45 -1.33 -19.95 5.38
CA GLN A 45 -2.19 -18.77 5.32
C GLN A 45 -2.67 -18.49 3.89
N VAL A 46 -3.96 -18.21 3.75
CA VAL A 46 -4.61 -17.84 2.49
C VAL A 46 -4.84 -16.33 2.45
N THR A 47 -4.38 -15.68 1.39
CA THR A 47 -4.63 -14.24 1.13
C THR A 47 -5.18 -14.06 -0.28
N PHE A 48 -6.24 -13.27 -0.43
CA PHE A 48 -6.76 -12.87 -1.73
C PHE A 48 -6.20 -11.50 -2.13
N THR A 49 -5.70 -11.37 -3.36
CA THR A 49 -5.08 -10.15 -3.87
C THR A 49 -5.49 -9.88 -5.32
N ASP A 50 -5.67 -8.59 -5.64
CA ASP A 50 -5.84 -8.07 -7.00
C ASP A 50 -4.48 -7.71 -7.66
N ARG A 51 -3.37 -7.97 -6.94
CA ARG A 51 -1.99 -7.69 -7.39
C ARG A 51 -1.10 -8.91 -7.10
N PRO A 52 -0.96 -9.87 -8.05
CA PRO A 52 -0.16 -11.08 -7.84
C PRO A 52 1.35 -10.82 -7.88
N GLN A 53 1.80 -9.82 -8.65
CA GLN A 53 3.21 -9.48 -8.89
C GLN A 53 4.02 -9.23 -7.62
N SER A 54 3.38 -8.78 -6.52
CA SER A 54 4.05 -8.59 -5.23
C SER A 54 4.47 -9.89 -4.53
N TYR A 55 3.92 -11.04 -4.96
CA TYR A 55 4.12 -12.35 -4.37
C TYR A 55 4.94 -13.29 -5.26
N GLU A 56 5.04 -13.03 -6.57
CA GLU A 56 5.82 -13.84 -7.53
C GLU A 56 7.33 -13.84 -7.25
N GLN A 57 7.84 -12.84 -6.51
CA GLN A 57 9.25 -12.75 -6.11
C GLN A 57 9.54 -13.39 -4.73
N GLN A 58 8.55 -14.06 -4.10
CA GLN A 58 8.68 -14.64 -2.77
C GLN A 58 8.72 -16.17 -2.83
N THR A 59 9.88 -16.76 -2.51
CA THR A 59 10.09 -18.21 -2.48
C THR A 59 9.12 -18.90 -1.50
N GLY A 60 8.43 -19.96 -1.95
CA GLY A 60 7.49 -20.74 -1.11
C GLY A 60 6.07 -20.17 -1.03
N LYS A 61 5.61 -19.46 -2.07
CA LYS A 61 4.21 -19.05 -2.21
C LYS A 61 3.62 -19.59 -3.52
N GLN A 62 2.56 -20.36 -3.43
CA GLN A 62 1.80 -20.80 -4.59
C GLN A 62 0.70 -19.77 -4.92
N ILE A 63 0.66 -19.32 -6.17
CA ILE A 63 -0.36 -18.43 -6.69
C ILE A 63 -1.35 -19.25 -7.54
N SER A 64 -2.64 -19.02 -7.34
CA SER A 64 -3.69 -19.63 -8.16
C SER A 64 -4.77 -18.60 -8.47
N GLN A 65 -5.05 -18.42 -9.76
CA GLN A 65 -6.10 -17.54 -10.23
C GLN A 65 -7.47 -18.15 -9.95
N ILE A 66 -8.42 -17.33 -9.49
CA ILE A 66 -9.83 -17.72 -9.40
C ILE A 66 -10.66 -16.84 -10.34
N ALA A 67 -11.41 -17.49 -11.23
CA ALA A 67 -12.39 -16.82 -12.07
C ALA A 67 -13.74 -16.84 -11.35
N ILE A 68 -14.03 -15.79 -10.58
CA ILE A 68 -15.37 -15.58 -10.02
C ILE A 68 -16.16 -14.70 -10.99
N THR A 69 -17.03 -15.32 -11.77
CA THR A 69 -18.01 -14.62 -12.59
C THR A 69 -19.22 -14.29 -11.72
N THR A 70 -19.54 -13.01 -11.52
CA THR A 70 -20.78 -12.62 -10.84
C THR A 70 -21.98 -12.92 -11.75
N GLY A 71 -22.59 -14.08 -11.54
CA GLY A 71 -23.86 -14.50 -12.13
C GLY A 71 -24.69 -15.24 -11.07
N ASN A 72 -26.01 -15.15 -11.16
CA ASN A 72 -26.95 -15.70 -10.18
C ASN A 72 -26.65 -17.17 -9.82
N GLU A 73 -26.74 -17.49 -8.54
CA GLU A 73 -26.44 -18.84 -8.02
C GLU A 73 -27.39 -19.92 -8.54
N THR A 74 -26.86 -21.13 -8.75
CA THR A 74 -27.58 -22.39 -8.50
C THR A 74 -26.58 -23.50 -8.16
N ASN A 75 -26.95 -24.34 -7.19
CA ASN A 75 -26.23 -25.52 -6.68
C ASN A 75 -25.41 -26.33 -7.70
N GLY A 76 -24.21 -26.76 -7.30
CA GLY A 76 -23.41 -27.75 -8.02
C GLY A 76 -22.19 -28.23 -7.23
N SER A 77 -22.35 -29.29 -6.42
CA SER A 77 -21.22 -29.99 -5.79
C SER A 77 -20.44 -30.81 -6.83
N GLY A 78 -19.11 -30.66 -6.88
CA GLY A 78 -18.26 -31.39 -7.82
C GLY A 78 -16.80 -31.43 -7.37
N VAL A 79 -16.34 -32.60 -6.93
CA VAL A 79 -14.97 -32.87 -6.48
C VAL A 79 -14.03 -33.09 -7.68
N ALA A 80 -12.73 -32.83 -7.48
CA ALA A 80 -11.65 -32.96 -8.46
C ALA A 80 -11.53 -34.34 -9.13
N THR A 81 -10.85 -34.40 -10.30
CA THR A 81 -9.87 -35.47 -10.67
C THR A 81 -9.04 -35.09 -11.91
N THR A 82 -7.71 -35.10 -11.73
CA THR A 82 -6.59 -35.61 -12.57
C THR A 82 -6.53 -35.45 -14.11
N ALA A 83 -5.29 -35.29 -14.58
CA ALA A 83 -4.84 -35.19 -15.97
C ALA A 83 -5.17 -36.40 -16.88
N GLY A 84 -5.21 -36.15 -18.20
CA GLY A 84 -5.23 -37.19 -19.24
C GLY A 84 -5.19 -36.61 -20.65
N SER A 85 -4.22 -37.01 -21.46
CA SER A 85 -4.09 -36.64 -22.88
C SER A 85 -5.14 -37.33 -23.77
N SER A 86 -5.64 -36.66 -24.80
CA SER A 86 -5.75 -37.18 -26.19
C SER A 86 -6.52 -36.24 -27.11
N ALA A 87 -6.19 -36.27 -28.40
CA ALA A 87 -6.93 -35.60 -29.46
C ALA A 87 -8.13 -36.44 -29.91
N THR A 88 -9.15 -35.80 -30.49
CA THR A 88 -9.86 -36.26 -31.70
C THR A 88 -10.72 -35.13 -32.26
N SER A 89 -10.68 -34.97 -33.58
CA SER A 89 -11.50 -34.01 -34.33
C SER A 89 -12.97 -34.47 -34.41
N GLY A 90 -13.92 -33.54 -34.34
CA GLY A 90 -15.34 -33.77 -34.63
C GLY A 90 -15.92 -32.54 -35.31
N SER A 91 -16.61 -32.74 -36.43
CA SER A 91 -17.08 -31.71 -37.35
C SER A 91 -18.56 -31.34 -37.15
N ASP A 92 -19.00 -30.34 -37.94
CA ASP A 92 -20.40 -30.10 -38.35
C ASP A 92 -21.35 -29.43 -37.33
N VAL A 93 -22.35 -28.63 -37.71
CA VAL A 93 -22.62 -27.89 -38.98
C VAL A 93 -23.54 -26.69 -38.66
N ILE A 94 -23.35 -25.59 -39.41
CA ILE A 94 -24.28 -24.53 -39.83
C ILE A 94 -25.73 -24.54 -39.27
N THR A 95 -26.22 -23.39 -38.76
CA THR A 95 -27.55 -22.85 -39.14
C THR A 95 -27.60 -21.32 -38.95
N GLN A 96 -27.92 -20.58 -40.02
CA GLN A 96 -28.31 -19.17 -40.02
C GLN A 96 -29.70 -19.06 -40.66
N PRO A 97 -30.66 -18.36 -40.04
CA PRO A 97 -31.40 -17.24 -40.67
C PRO A 97 -31.71 -16.11 -39.64
N VAL A 98 -32.15 -14.87 -39.95
CA VAL A 98 -32.30 -14.05 -41.18
C VAL A 98 -32.16 -12.56 -40.76
N ALA A 99 -32.28 -11.60 -41.68
CA ALA A 99 -32.26 -10.14 -41.42
C ALA A 99 -33.63 -9.45 -41.65
N ALA A 100 -33.63 -8.13 -41.36
CA ALA A 100 -34.62 -7.08 -41.70
C ALA A 100 -35.83 -6.86 -40.74
N THR A 101 -36.29 -5.62 -40.45
CA THR A 101 -35.68 -4.26 -40.56
C THR A 101 -36.47 -3.21 -39.74
N GLN A 102 -35.75 -2.18 -39.23
CA GLN A 102 -36.15 -0.75 -39.11
C GLN A 102 -37.43 -0.30 -38.37
N THR A 103 -37.24 0.63 -37.42
CA THR A 103 -38.11 1.81 -37.22
C THR A 103 -37.22 3.03 -36.92
N LEU A 104 -37.50 4.18 -37.56
CA LEU A 104 -36.80 5.45 -37.26
C LEU A 104 -37.23 6.01 -35.89
N ASN A 105 -36.39 6.82 -35.23
CA ASN A 105 -36.80 8.13 -34.68
C ASN A 105 -35.65 8.92 -34.01
N ALA A 106 -35.58 10.21 -34.38
CA ALA A 106 -35.03 11.40 -33.69
C ALA A 106 -33.71 11.33 -32.87
N PRO A 107 -32.73 12.21 -33.16
CA PRO A 107 -31.59 12.43 -32.27
C PRO A 107 -32.00 13.26 -31.05
N ALA A 108 -32.04 12.64 -29.87
CA ALA A 108 -32.09 13.36 -28.61
C ALA A 108 -30.71 13.99 -28.32
N THR A 109 -30.60 15.31 -28.43
CA THR A 109 -29.41 16.05 -28.02
C THR A 109 -29.19 15.87 -26.52
N ALA A 110 -28.28 14.97 -26.15
CA ALA A 110 -27.83 14.81 -24.78
C ALA A 110 -27.02 16.05 -24.37
N THR A 111 -27.71 17.07 -23.89
CA THR A 111 -27.08 18.21 -23.21
C THR A 111 -26.43 17.68 -21.94
N THR A 112 -25.12 17.47 -21.99
CA THR A 112 -24.29 17.23 -20.81
C THR A 112 -24.30 18.50 -19.98
N THR A 113 -25.32 18.66 -19.14
CA THR A 113 -25.36 19.68 -18.10
C THR A 113 -24.18 19.42 -17.17
N ALA A 114 -23.11 20.17 -17.35
CA ALA A 114 -22.01 20.25 -16.40
C ALA A 114 -22.55 20.90 -15.13
N THR A 115 -23.13 20.08 -14.25
CA THR A 115 -23.66 20.51 -12.96
C THR A 115 -22.53 21.14 -12.16
N VAL A 116 -22.52 22.46 -12.08
CA VAL A 116 -21.53 23.22 -11.31
C VAL A 116 -21.69 22.87 -9.84
N LYS A 117 -20.88 21.90 -9.38
CA LYS A 117 -20.80 21.45 -7.99
C LYS A 117 -20.56 22.65 -7.08
N ALA A 118 -21.50 22.91 -6.15
CA ALA A 118 -21.40 24.02 -5.23
C ALA A 118 -20.13 23.90 -4.36
N PRO A 119 -19.47 25.02 -3.99
CA PRO A 119 -18.29 24.99 -3.15
C PRO A 119 -18.63 24.47 -1.76
N VAL A 120 -18.04 23.32 -1.39
CA VAL A 120 -18.18 22.73 -0.06
C VAL A 120 -17.02 23.16 0.83
N SER A 121 -17.32 23.72 2.00
CA SER A 121 -16.35 23.95 3.06
C SER A 121 -16.24 22.69 3.91
N TYR A 122 -15.02 22.18 4.05
CA TYR A 122 -14.73 20.99 4.86
C TYR A 122 -14.08 21.38 6.19
N GLN A 123 -14.43 20.66 7.24
CA GLN A 123 -13.72 20.62 8.52
C GLN A 123 -12.92 19.31 8.55
N LEU A 124 -11.61 19.41 8.77
CA LEU A 124 -10.68 18.28 8.80
C LEU A 124 -9.98 18.23 10.16
N THR A 125 -10.02 17.09 10.84
CA THR A 125 -9.35 16.91 12.14
C THR A 125 -8.63 15.57 12.22
N ILE A 126 -7.47 15.55 12.87
CA ILE A 126 -6.77 14.30 13.21
C ILE A 126 -7.30 13.83 14.56
N ALA A 127 -7.96 12.67 14.57
CA ALA A 127 -8.55 12.06 15.76
C ALA A 127 -7.55 11.19 16.52
N GLU A 128 -6.65 10.50 15.82
CA GLU A 128 -5.43 9.93 16.40
C GLU A 128 -4.24 10.20 15.45
N PRO A 129 -3.05 10.59 15.93
CA PRO A 129 -2.76 11.04 17.29
C PRO A 129 -3.60 12.25 17.70
N SER A 130 -4.32 12.14 18.81
CA SER A 130 -5.21 13.19 19.35
C SER A 130 -4.45 14.42 19.88
N LYS A 131 -3.15 14.26 20.16
CA LYS A 131 -2.22 15.32 20.57
C LYS A 131 -0.77 14.89 20.32
N GLU A 132 0.14 15.84 20.41
CA GLU A 132 1.58 15.63 20.34
C GLU A 132 2.04 14.50 21.29
N ARG A 133 2.72 13.49 20.72
CA ARG A 133 3.04 12.22 21.40
C ARG A 133 4.36 11.66 20.90
N ALA A 134 5.09 10.99 21.79
CA ALA A 134 6.26 10.19 21.47
C ALA A 134 5.93 8.69 21.30
N TYR A 135 6.57 8.07 20.32
CA TYR A 135 6.49 6.65 19.98
C TYR A 135 7.89 6.00 20.04
N ARG A 136 7.95 4.70 20.35
CA ARG A 136 9.21 3.95 20.55
C ARG A 136 9.47 2.98 19.39
N ARG A 137 10.63 3.13 18.75
CA ARG A 137 11.14 2.19 17.75
C ARG A 137 11.63 0.88 18.38
N PRO A 138 11.57 -0.26 17.68
CA PRO A 138 10.86 -0.49 16.41
C PRO A 138 9.42 -1.01 16.62
N VAL A 139 8.98 -1.16 17.87
CA VAL A 139 7.83 -2.01 18.26
C VAL A 139 6.46 -1.33 18.14
N GLN A 140 6.42 0.01 18.09
CA GLN A 140 5.15 0.75 17.96
C GLN A 140 4.86 1.16 16.51
N SER A 141 3.59 1.44 16.23
CA SER A 141 3.14 2.16 15.04
C SER A 141 2.58 3.54 15.43
N ILE A 142 2.65 4.47 14.48
CA ILE A 142 1.92 5.75 14.54
C ILE A 142 0.62 5.52 13.78
N ASP A 143 -0.45 5.25 14.51
CA ASP A 143 -1.79 5.13 13.93
C ASP A 143 -2.35 6.54 13.67
N VAL A 144 -2.73 6.79 12.43
CA VAL A 144 -3.28 8.06 11.98
C VAL A 144 -4.73 7.84 11.58
N VAL A 145 -5.66 8.56 12.22
CA VAL A 145 -7.10 8.52 11.93
C VAL A 145 -7.60 9.95 11.78
N VAL A 146 -8.32 10.22 10.70
CA VAL A 146 -8.78 11.54 10.28
C VAL A 146 -10.30 11.56 10.23
N GLN A 147 -10.91 12.61 10.78
CA GLN A 147 -12.35 12.86 10.67
C GLN A 147 -12.61 14.06 9.75
N ILE A 148 -13.68 13.95 8.97
CA ILE A 148 -14.10 14.96 7.99
C ILE A 148 -15.59 15.26 8.15
N LYS A 149 -15.96 16.54 8.06
CA LYS A 149 -17.36 17.01 8.02
C LYS A 149 -17.50 18.16 7.02
N PRO A 150 -18.48 18.18 6.09
CA PRO A 150 -19.40 17.07 5.77
C PRO A 150 -18.66 15.88 5.13
N ALA A 151 -19.41 14.83 4.75
CA ALA A 151 -18.84 13.72 4.01
C ALA A 151 -18.17 14.18 2.70
N LEU A 152 -17.07 13.53 2.35
CA LEU A 152 -16.27 13.83 1.16
C LEU A 152 -17.12 13.68 -0.10
N GLN A 153 -17.15 14.73 -0.92
CA GLN A 153 -17.89 14.71 -2.18
C GLN A 153 -17.17 13.88 -3.24
N ALA A 154 -17.91 13.40 -4.24
CA ALA A 154 -17.33 12.75 -5.41
C ALA A 154 -16.26 13.64 -6.08
N GLY A 155 -15.16 13.01 -6.50
CA GLY A 155 -13.98 13.67 -7.09
C GLY A 155 -12.95 14.16 -6.07
N ASP A 156 -13.32 14.36 -4.80
CA ASP A 156 -12.38 14.82 -3.78
C ASP A 156 -11.73 13.63 -3.04
N SER A 157 -10.50 13.80 -2.54
CA SER A 157 -9.70 12.75 -1.90
C SER A 157 -8.95 13.25 -0.67
N VAL A 158 -8.73 12.40 0.33
CA VAL A 158 -7.89 12.71 1.50
C VAL A 158 -6.53 12.03 1.31
N ARG A 159 -5.45 12.78 1.55
CA ARG A 159 -4.07 12.27 1.52
C ARG A 159 -3.39 12.52 2.85
N ILE A 160 -2.64 11.51 3.31
CA ILE A 160 -1.89 11.54 4.56
C ILE A 160 -0.40 11.50 4.23
N TYR A 161 0.33 12.43 4.82
CA TYR A 161 1.77 12.65 4.65
C TYR A 161 2.50 12.49 5.98
N LEU A 162 3.72 11.96 5.91
CA LEU A 162 4.73 12.06 6.97
C LEU A 162 5.94 12.78 6.40
N ASP A 163 6.29 13.93 6.96
CA ASP A 163 7.42 14.77 6.50
C ASP A 163 7.40 15.01 4.97
N ASP A 164 6.26 15.49 4.48
CA ASP A 164 5.95 15.76 3.06
C ASP A 164 5.98 14.54 2.11
N LYS A 165 6.24 13.33 2.61
CA LYS A 165 6.08 12.08 1.86
C LYS A 165 4.67 11.51 2.03
N GLU A 166 3.95 11.27 0.93
CA GLU A 166 2.65 10.59 0.96
C GLU A 166 2.82 9.16 1.50
N VAL A 167 2.07 8.84 2.56
CA VAL A 167 2.09 7.51 3.20
C VAL A 167 0.78 6.74 2.99
N ALA A 168 -0.34 7.43 2.75
CA ALA A 168 -1.63 6.80 2.47
C ALA A 168 -2.64 7.77 1.83
N GLN A 169 -3.71 7.17 1.29
CA GLN A 169 -4.90 7.86 0.80
C GLN A 169 -6.11 7.34 1.58
N GLY A 170 -7.07 8.21 1.87
CA GLY A 170 -8.23 7.91 2.71
C GLY A 170 -8.10 8.47 4.14
N LEU A 171 -8.95 7.99 5.04
CA LEU A 171 -9.16 8.56 6.38
C LEU A 171 -8.32 7.91 7.48
N SER A 172 -7.58 6.83 7.20
CA SER A 172 -6.78 6.14 8.22
C SER A 172 -5.56 5.42 7.64
N THR A 173 -4.47 5.38 8.40
CA THR A 173 -3.27 4.56 8.09
C THR A 173 -2.51 4.21 9.38
N SER A 174 -1.60 3.24 9.30
CA SER A 174 -0.69 2.88 10.40
C SER A 174 0.74 2.88 9.89
N ILE A 175 1.59 3.71 10.50
CA ILE A 175 2.98 3.91 10.09
C ILE A 175 3.91 3.22 11.09
N ALA A 176 4.50 2.09 10.71
CA ALA A 176 5.41 1.35 11.57
C ALA A 176 6.67 2.18 11.91
N THR A 177 6.95 2.41 13.20
CA THR A 177 8.08 3.26 13.63
C THR A 177 9.46 2.69 13.26
N VAL A 178 9.55 1.40 12.91
CA VAL A 178 10.76 0.82 12.31
C VAL A 178 11.17 1.53 11.01
N ASN A 179 10.21 2.03 10.23
CA ASN A 179 10.44 2.69 8.94
C ASN A 179 10.65 4.22 9.05
N VAL A 180 10.58 4.77 10.26
CA VAL A 180 10.75 6.21 10.55
C VAL A 180 12.08 6.41 11.31
N LEU A 181 12.82 7.47 11.03
CA LEU A 181 14.04 7.79 11.78
C LEU A 181 13.69 8.24 13.22
N PRO A 182 14.63 8.26 14.18
CA PRO A 182 14.40 8.93 15.45
C PRO A 182 14.44 10.45 15.28
N GLY A 183 13.47 11.17 15.83
CA GLY A 183 13.36 12.62 15.65
C GLY A 183 11.96 13.16 15.94
N ALA A 184 11.74 14.42 15.54
CA ALA A 184 10.42 15.01 15.40
C ALA A 184 9.95 14.82 13.96
N HIS A 185 8.67 14.48 13.78
CA HIS A 185 8.05 14.22 12.48
C HIS A 185 6.68 14.91 12.42
N THR A 186 6.29 15.37 11.24
CA THR A 186 5.00 16.02 11.02
C THR A 186 4.08 15.08 10.25
N VAL A 187 3.00 14.65 10.90
CA VAL A 187 1.87 13.98 10.24
C VAL A 187 0.93 15.07 9.72
N LYS A 188 0.69 15.10 8.41
CA LYS A 188 -0.17 16.08 7.74
C LYS A 188 -1.27 15.37 6.95
N ALA A 189 -2.53 15.71 7.20
CA ALA A 189 -3.66 15.28 6.41
C ALA A 189 -4.17 16.47 5.60
N LEU A 190 -4.48 16.26 4.31
CA LEU A 190 -5.08 17.28 3.46
C LEU A 190 -6.18 16.71 2.58
N ILE A 191 -7.17 17.54 2.26
CA ILE A 191 -8.18 17.26 1.24
C ILE A 191 -7.67 17.83 -0.08
N GLN A 192 -7.54 16.98 -1.09
CA GLN A 192 -7.29 17.37 -2.46
C GLN A 192 -8.59 17.23 -3.26
N GLY A 193 -9.09 18.34 -3.80
CA GLY A 193 -10.25 18.33 -4.69
C GLY A 193 -9.92 17.77 -6.07
N GLU A 194 -10.97 17.49 -6.86
CA GLU A 194 -10.89 16.89 -8.20
C GLU A 194 -9.86 17.54 -9.15
N THR A 195 -9.66 18.87 -9.05
CA THR A 195 -8.69 19.64 -9.85
C THR A 195 -7.24 19.58 -9.31
N GLY A 196 -6.96 18.72 -8.34
CA GLY A 196 -5.65 18.60 -7.69
C GLY A 196 -5.36 19.69 -6.64
N ARG A 197 -6.28 20.63 -6.40
CA ARG A 197 -6.12 21.74 -5.45
C ARG A 197 -6.36 21.29 -4.01
N THR A 198 -5.54 21.75 -3.07
CA THR A 198 -5.78 21.59 -1.64
C THR A 198 -6.98 22.43 -1.21
N LEU A 199 -7.97 21.79 -0.58
CA LEU A 199 -9.19 22.43 -0.08
C LEU A 199 -9.12 22.74 1.42
N GLU A 200 -8.49 21.87 2.19
CA GLU A 200 -8.30 22.00 3.65
C GLU A 200 -7.08 21.16 4.06
N GLN A 201 -6.40 21.52 5.15
CA GLN A 201 -5.28 20.76 5.70
C GLN A 201 -5.16 20.88 7.23
N VAL A 202 -4.65 19.83 7.87
CA VAL A 202 -4.34 19.79 9.29
C VAL A 202 -3.03 19.04 9.50
N ALA A 203 -2.23 19.46 10.48
CA ALA A 203 -0.95 18.83 10.79
C ALA A 203 -0.74 18.67 12.30
N ILE A 204 0.01 17.66 12.69
CA ILE A 204 0.39 17.38 14.07
C ILE A 204 1.80 16.80 14.16
N THR A 205 2.54 17.22 15.18
CA THR A 205 3.89 16.73 15.45
C THR A 205 3.83 15.44 16.27
N VAL A 206 4.65 14.46 15.89
CA VAL A 206 4.92 13.24 16.66
C VAL A 206 6.43 13.07 16.82
N TYR A 207 6.85 12.44 17.92
CA TYR A 207 8.25 12.10 18.13
C TYR A 207 8.47 10.60 18.00
N VAL A 208 9.62 10.24 17.43
CA VAL A 208 10.05 8.85 17.32
C VAL A 208 11.36 8.70 18.10
N ILE A 209 11.35 7.84 19.11
CA ILE A 209 12.46 7.66 20.04
C ILE A 209 13.10 6.28 19.83
N GLN A 210 14.43 6.24 19.75
CA GLN A 210 15.19 5.00 19.69
C GLN A 210 15.17 4.26 21.03
N ASN A 211 14.95 2.95 21.00
CA ASN A 211 15.15 2.11 22.17
C ASN A 211 16.65 1.94 22.49
N ASN A 212 17.08 2.41 23.67
CA ASN A 212 18.47 2.36 24.12
C ASN A 212 18.70 1.42 25.32
N THR A 213 17.70 0.63 25.74
CA THR A 213 17.77 -0.20 26.96
C THR A 213 18.96 -1.16 26.95
N THR A 214 19.23 -1.82 25.82
CA THR A 214 20.39 -2.72 25.65
C THR A 214 21.73 -2.02 25.90
N LEU A 215 21.89 -0.77 25.45
CA LEU A 215 23.10 0.02 25.66
C LEU A 215 23.25 0.40 27.13
N GLN A 216 22.16 0.83 27.77
CA GLN A 216 22.17 1.16 29.21
C GLN A 216 22.47 -0.07 30.07
N ASN A 217 21.90 -1.24 29.73
CA ASN A 217 22.16 -2.50 30.43
C ASN A 217 23.62 -2.94 30.27
N LYS A 218 24.18 -2.89 29.05
CA LYS A 218 25.61 -3.17 28.81
C LYS A 218 26.51 -2.23 29.62
N LYS A 219 26.19 -0.93 29.68
CA LYS A 219 26.93 0.05 30.50
C LYS A 219 26.91 -0.30 31.99
N LYS A 220 25.74 -0.66 32.54
CA LYS A 220 25.60 -1.09 33.95
C LYS A 220 26.41 -2.35 34.26
N ILE A 221 26.33 -3.37 33.39
CA ILE A 221 27.08 -4.63 33.55
C ILE A 221 28.59 -4.36 33.51
N ALA A 222 29.06 -3.53 32.56
CA ALA A 222 30.47 -3.15 32.48
C ALA A 222 30.96 -2.39 33.73
N GLN A 223 30.14 -1.46 34.26
CA GLN A 223 30.43 -0.75 35.51
C GLN A 223 30.49 -1.70 36.71
N GLN A 224 29.56 -2.65 36.82
CA GLN A 224 29.55 -3.67 37.87
C GLN A 224 30.78 -4.59 37.78
N LEU A 225 31.17 -5.00 36.57
CA LEU A 225 32.36 -5.82 36.33
C LEU A 225 33.65 -5.05 36.66
N LEU A 226 33.74 -3.77 36.31
CA LEU A 226 34.87 -2.91 36.66
C LEU A 226 34.97 -2.71 38.19
N ALA A 227 33.84 -2.41 38.84
CA ALA A 227 33.76 -2.31 40.29
C ALA A 227 34.20 -3.63 40.96
N TYR A 228 33.71 -4.78 40.49
CA TYR A 228 34.12 -6.10 40.98
C TYR A 228 35.61 -6.36 40.75
N GLN A 229 36.17 -6.04 39.57
CA GLN A 229 37.60 -6.21 39.31
C GLN A 229 38.45 -5.37 40.28
N ASN A 230 38.03 -4.15 40.58
CA ASN A 230 38.71 -3.23 41.50
C ASN A 230 38.60 -3.60 42.99
N LEU A 231 37.76 -4.58 43.38
CA LEU A 231 37.69 -5.06 44.76
C LEU A 231 38.94 -5.83 45.18
N SER A 232 39.33 -5.69 46.45
CA SER A 232 40.36 -6.55 47.07
C SER A 232 39.93 -8.02 47.12
N TRP A 233 40.91 -8.92 47.22
CA TRP A 233 40.68 -10.38 47.35
C TRP A 233 39.68 -10.73 48.47
N TYR A 234 39.85 -10.14 49.65
CA TYR A 234 38.98 -10.39 50.81
C TYR A 234 37.53 -9.95 50.57
N GLN A 235 37.32 -8.80 49.91
CA GLN A 235 35.97 -8.34 49.53
C GLN A 235 35.31 -9.27 48.51
N LYS A 236 36.08 -9.77 47.52
CA LYS A 236 35.61 -10.77 46.54
C LYS A 236 35.22 -12.09 47.23
N MET A 237 36.01 -12.55 48.19
CA MET A 237 35.70 -13.74 49.00
C MET A 237 34.42 -13.57 49.82
N LYS A 238 34.25 -12.43 50.52
CA LYS A 238 33.01 -12.10 51.24
C LYS A 238 31.79 -12.15 50.34
N LEU A 239 31.83 -11.52 49.17
CA LEU A 239 30.74 -11.55 48.18
C LEU A 239 30.37 -12.97 47.76
N LYS A 240 31.34 -13.86 47.55
CA LYS A 240 31.06 -15.28 47.22
C LYS A 240 30.42 -16.05 48.37
N LEU A 241 30.83 -15.80 49.61
CA LEU A 241 30.19 -16.39 50.80
C LEU A 241 28.72 -15.93 50.91
N SER A 242 28.46 -14.63 50.82
CA SER A 242 27.10 -14.08 50.87
C SER A 242 26.20 -14.60 49.73
N GLN A 243 26.74 -14.81 48.53
CA GLN A 243 25.99 -15.41 47.42
C GLN A 243 25.60 -16.87 47.69
N LYS A 244 26.49 -17.65 48.35
CA LYS A 244 26.22 -19.05 48.69
C LYS A 244 25.10 -19.16 49.74
N GLU A 245 25.12 -18.30 50.75
CA GLU A 245 24.09 -18.25 51.79
C GLU A 245 22.71 -17.97 51.21
N VAL A 246 22.58 -16.93 50.36
CA VAL A 246 21.31 -16.60 49.68
C VAL A 246 20.79 -17.75 48.81
N ALA A 247 21.67 -18.45 48.08
CA ALA A 247 21.29 -19.60 47.27
C ALA A 247 20.81 -20.79 48.11
N GLN A 248 21.36 -20.99 49.32
CA GLN A 248 20.92 -22.05 50.24
C GLN A 248 19.58 -21.70 50.91
N SER A 249 19.30 -20.43 51.20
CA SER A 249 18.02 -19.98 51.77
C SER A 249 16.84 -19.99 50.79
N GLN A 250 17.08 -20.12 49.47
CA GLN A 250 16.01 -20.23 48.46
C GLN A 250 15.67 -21.68 48.08
N SER A 251 16.28 -22.67 48.74
CA SER A 251 16.13 -24.10 48.47
C SER A 251 15.49 -24.88 49.63
N GLN A 252 14.85 -24.17 50.58
CA GLN A 252 14.04 -24.73 51.68
C GLN A 252 12.60 -24.20 51.59
#